data_AF-A0A177ZJP1-F1
#
_entry.id   AF-A0A177ZJP1-F1
#
_cell.length_a   1.000
_cell.length_b   1.000
_cell.length_c   1.000
_cell.angle_alpha   90.00
_cell.angle_beta   90.00
_cell.angle_gamma   90.00
#
_symmetry.space_group_name_H-M   'P 1'
#
loop_
_entity.id
_entity.type
_entity.pdbx_description
1 polymer ?
#
loop_
_entity_poly.entity_id
_entity_poly.type
_entity_poly.pdbx_seq_one_letter_code
_entity_poly.pdbx_strand_id
1 'polypeptide(L)'
;MKDQRNNIYFFHKNDTDLAEKLMKLQEAAERHGFNIVSDYRKANVIASIGGDGMFLQAVRKTGFRQDCLYAGIAVGTNQGLYCDFHIDNIHDMIDAATMEQIEVRRYPTIEVNIDGEASFRCLNEFTIRSGIIKTFVMEVFIDGLHFETFRGDGLVIATPTGSTAYNKSVSGAVVDPLLPCLQVTELASLNNNTYRTLGSPFILSAERNLQLKVVQDGNDYPSMGMDNEALSVQHVEKVDIKLGEQRIKTLKLKNNSFWEKVKRTFL
;
A
#
# COMPACT_ATOMS: atom_id res chain seq x y z
N MET A 1 -2.32 -13.59 -33.33
CA MET A 1 -1.82 -12.24 -33.03
C MET A 1 -1.68 -12.14 -31.52
N LYS A 2 -0.46 -12.07 -30.99
CA LYS A 2 -0.27 -11.70 -29.58
C LYS A 2 -0.67 -10.24 -29.49
N ASP A 3 -1.75 -9.91 -28.78
CA ASP A 3 -2.03 -8.51 -28.42
C ASP A 3 -0.77 -7.95 -27.75
N GLN A 4 -0.05 -7.09 -28.47
CA GLN A 4 1.10 -6.39 -27.92
C GLN A 4 0.56 -5.41 -26.88
N ARG A 5 0.56 -5.84 -25.61
CA ARG A 5 0.17 -5.06 -24.43
C ARG A 5 1.23 -3.98 -24.15
N ASN A 6 1.36 -3.05 -25.08
CA ASN A 6 2.45 -2.09 -25.13
C ASN A 6 1.99 -0.67 -24.75
N ASN A 7 0.74 -0.48 -24.34
CA ASN A 7 0.27 0.83 -23.94
C ASN A 7 0.81 1.18 -22.54
N ILE A 8 1.53 2.28 -22.43
CA ILE A 8 2.11 2.77 -21.18
C ILE A 8 1.51 4.12 -20.80
N TYR A 9 1.15 4.25 -19.53
CA TYR A 9 0.72 5.52 -18.94
C TYR A 9 1.73 5.95 -17.87
N PHE A 10 2.24 7.17 -17.99
CA PHE A 10 3.14 7.77 -17.01
C PHE A 10 2.34 8.58 -15.99
N PHE A 11 2.37 8.14 -14.74
CA PHE A 11 1.77 8.86 -13.61
C PHE A 11 2.85 9.66 -12.88
N HIS A 12 2.72 10.97 -12.86
CA HIS A 12 3.66 11.88 -12.22
C HIS A 12 2.95 13.15 -11.75
N LYS A 13 3.60 13.93 -10.87
CA LYS A 13 3.15 15.30 -10.56
C LYS A 13 3.60 16.25 -11.66
N ASN A 14 2.89 17.37 -11.82
CA ASN A 14 3.36 18.46 -12.67
C ASN A 14 4.56 19.12 -11.99
N ASP A 15 5.76 18.76 -12.46
CA ASP A 15 7.03 19.24 -11.96
C ASP A 15 7.91 19.63 -13.16
N THR A 16 8.29 20.91 -13.23
CA THR A 16 9.09 21.45 -14.32
C THR A 16 10.49 20.87 -14.36
N ASP A 17 11.06 20.51 -13.21
CA ASP A 17 12.42 20.00 -13.11
C ASP A 17 12.50 18.55 -13.61
N LEU A 18 11.36 17.86 -13.64
CA LEU A 18 11.22 16.49 -14.11
C LEU A 18 10.93 16.40 -15.62
N ALA A 19 10.53 17.50 -16.25
CA ALA A 19 10.02 17.52 -17.62
C ALA A 19 11.04 16.99 -18.64
N GLU A 20 12.30 17.43 -18.57
CA GLU A 20 13.34 16.98 -19.50
C GLU A 20 13.63 15.47 -19.37
N LYS A 21 13.71 14.97 -18.13
CA LYS A 21 13.96 13.55 -17.86
C LYS A 21 12.78 12.68 -18.30
N LEU A 22 11.55 13.15 -18.10
CA LEU A 22 10.34 12.49 -18.59
C LEU A 22 10.31 12.40 -20.10
N MET A 23 10.64 13.48 -20.82
CA MET A 23 10.71 13.45 -22.28
C MET A 23 11.69 12.39 -22.77
N LYS A 24 12.91 12.33 -22.21
CA LYS A 24 13.91 11.32 -22.56
C LYS A 24 13.41 9.89 -22.29
N LEU A 25 12.71 9.68 -21.17
CA LEU A 25 12.13 8.39 -20.82
C LEU A 25 10.98 7.99 -21.77
N GLN A 26 10.15 8.95 -22.16
CA GLN A 26 9.05 8.75 -23.12
C GLN A 26 9.59 8.40 -24.51
N GLU A 27 10.55 9.18 -25.03
CA GLU A 27 11.23 8.89 -26.29
C GLU A 27 11.93 7.52 -26.29
N ALA A 28 12.51 7.13 -25.16
CA ALA A 28 13.09 5.80 -24.99
C ALA A 28 12.02 4.70 -25.05
N ALA A 29 10.88 4.89 -24.38
CA ALA A 29 9.78 3.93 -24.40
C ALA A 29 9.21 3.74 -25.81
N GLU A 30 8.97 4.82 -26.56
CA GLU A 30 8.46 4.77 -27.93
C GLU A 30 9.43 4.06 -28.88
N ARG A 31 10.73 4.36 -28.78
CA ARG A 31 11.77 3.66 -29.58
C ARG A 31 11.80 2.16 -29.35
N HIS A 32 11.34 1.69 -28.18
CA HIS A 32 11.26 0.27 -27.83
C HIS A 32 9.84 -0.31 -27.98
N GLY A 33 8.97 0.38 -28.73
CA GLY A 33 7.67 -0.14 -29.15
C GLY A 33 6.54 0.00 -28.13
N PHE A 34 6.70 0.85 -27.11
CA PHE A 34 5.59 1.24 -26.23
C PHE A 34 4.78 2.38 -26.85
N ASN A 35 3.46 2.31 -26.70
CA ASN A 35 2.55 3.38 -27.10
C ASN A 35 2.17 4.20 -25.86
N ILE A 36 2.57 5.47 -25.83
CA ILE A 36 2.23 6.34 -24.71
C ILE A 36 0.77 6.74 -24.81
N VAL A 37 0.01 6.48 -23.75
CA VAL A 37 -1.40 6.89 -23.66
C VAL A 37 -1.56 7.96 -22.58
N SER A 38 -2.43 8.93 -22.83
CA SER A 38 -2.80 9.96 -21.84
C SER A 38 -3.91 9.50 -20.89
N ASP A 39 -4.68 8.49 -21.29
CA ASP A 39 -5.74 7.89 -20.49
C ASP A 39 -5.26 6.59 -19.86
N TYR A 40 -5.13 6.59 -18.54
CA TYR A 40 -4.68 5.42 -17.79
C TYR A 40 -5.55 4.19 -18.04
N ARG A 41 -6.83 4.34 -18.41
CA ARG A 41 -7.76 3.22 -18.66
C ARG A 41 -7.38 2.41 -19.92
N LYS A 42 -6.61 3.01 -20.83
CA LYS A 42 -6.13 2.35 -22.06
C LYS A 42 -4.75 1.70 -21.89
N ALA A 43 -4.11 1.92 -20.74
CA ALA A 43 -2.78 1.40 -20.47
C ALA A 43 -2.80 -0.08 -20.08
N ASN A 44 -1.69 -0.77 -20.37
CA ASN A 44 -1.32 -2.07 -19.84
C ASN A 44 -0.19 -1.97 -18.82
N VAL A 45 0.62 -0.91 -18.90
CA VAL A 45 1.67 -0.58 -17.94
C VAL A 45 1.41 0.81 -17.37
N ILE A 46 1.45 0.93 -16.05
CA ILE A 46 1.35 2.20 -15.33
C ILE A 46 2.72 2.46 -14.68
N ALA A 47 3.46 3.42 -15.23
CA ALA A 47 4.75 3.83 -14.73
C ALA A 47 4.59 5.03 -13.79
N SER A 48 4.81 4.83 -12.50
CA SER A 48 4.77 5.88 -11.48
C SER A 48 6.15 6.51 -11.33
N ILE A 49 6.24 7.82 -11.55
CA ILE A 49 7.50 8.57 -11.51
C ILE A 49 7.57 9.38 -10.21
N GLY A 50 8.43 8.95 -9.29
CA GLY A 50 8.60 9.54 -7.96
C GLY A 50 8.95 8.49 -6.90
N GLY A 51 8.62 8.75 -5.64
CA GLY A 51 8.79 7.79 -4.53
C GLY A 51 7.55 6.91 -4.28
N ASP A 52 7.58 6.17 -3.17
CA ASP A 52 6.49 5.27 -2.76
C ASP A 52 5.13 5.97 -2.62
N GLY A 53 5.11 7.21 -2.12
CA GLY A 53 3.88 7.99 -2.04
C GLY A 53 3.24 8.27 -3.40
N MET A 54 4.06 8.48 -4.45
CA MET A 54 3.56 8.61 -5.83
C MET A 54 3.02 7.28 -6.33
N PHE A 55 3.71 6.18 -6.02
CA PHE A 55 3.29 4.84 -6.43
C PHE A 55 1.91 4.49 -5.84
N LEU A 56 1.70 4.75 -4.55
CA LEU A 56 0.40 4.57 -3.89
C LEU A 56 -0.69 5.42 -4.54
N GLN A 57 -0.40 6.70 -4.85
CA GLN A 57 -1.32 7.55 -5.60
C GLN A 57 -1.64 6.98 -6.99
N ALA A 58 -0.64 6.47 -7.72
CA ALA A 58 -0.84 5.88 -9.05
C ALA A 58 -1.79 4.67 -8.97
N VAL A 59 -1.56 3.75 -8.02
CA VAL A 59 -2.41 2.58 -7.80
C VAL A 59 -3.84 3.00 -7.48
N ARG A 60 -4.01 3.97 -6.57
CA ARG A 60 -5.34 4.43 -6.14
C ARG A 60 -6.10 5.15 -7.25
N LYS A 61 -5.49 6.14 -7.91
CA LYS A 61 -6.12 6.94 -8.97
C LYS A 61 -6.45 6.13 -10.21
N THR A 62 -5.74 5.03 -10.44
CA THR A 62 -6.01 4.10 -11.54
C THR A 62 -6.97 2.97 -11.16
N GLY A 63 -7.40 2.88 -9.90
CA GLY A 63 -8.44 1.96 -9.45
C GLY A 63 -7.97 0.53 -9.17
N PHE A 64 -6.73 0.32 -8.71
CA PHE A 64 -6.20 -0.99 -8.33
C PHE A 64 -6.30 -2.06 -9.45
N ARG A 65 -6.01 -1.64 -10.70
CA ARG A 65 -6.26 -2.44 -11.90
C ARG A 65 -5.53 -3.78 -11.91
N GLN A 66 -6.29 -4.86 -12.07
CA GLN A 66 -5.79 -6.23 -12.14
C GLN A 66 -5.32 -6.64 -13.54
N ASP A 67 -5.60 -5.84 -14.57
CA ASP A 67 -5.21 -6.08 -15.95
C ASP A 67 -3.91 -5.35 -16.35
N CYS A 68 -3.36 -4.53 -15.46
CA CYS A 68 -2.12 -3.78 -15.66
C CYS A 68 -0.90 -4.36 -14.93
N LEU A 69 0.28 -3.88 -15.30
CA LEU A 69 1.52 -3.95 -14.54
C LEU A 69 1.88 -2.55 -14.05
N TYR A 70 2.33 -2.43 -12.80
CA TYR A 70 2.82 -1.19 -12.23
C TYR A 70 4.35 -1.18 -12.20
N ALA A 71 4.96 -0.05 -12.53
CA ALA A 71 6.41 0.14 -12.44
C ALA A 71 6.71 1.40 -11.64
N GLY A 72 7.43 1.27 -10.53
CA GLY A 72 7.91 2.42 -9.76
C GLY A 72 9.27 2.88 -10.28
N ILE A 73 9.35 4.14 -10.67
CA ILE A 73 10.56 4.79 -11.18
C ILE A 73 10.92 5.92 -10.20
N ALA A 74 11.98 5.71 -9.42
CA ALA A 74 12.48 6.67 -8.46
C ALA A 74 13.02 7.94 -9.13
N VAL A 75 12.88 9.05 -8.41
CA VAL A 75 13.47 10.34 -8.74
C VAL A 75 14.26 10.80 -7.51
N GLY A 76 15.46 11.33 -7.73
CA GLY A 76 16.34 11.80 -6.66
C GLY A 76 17.11 10.65 -6.00
N THR A 77 17.70 10.90 -4.83
CA THR A 77 18.71 9.99 -4.27
C THR A 77 18.16 8.68 -3.70
N ASN A 78 16.89 8.65 -3.31
CA ASN A 78 16.33 7.54 -2.55
C ASN A 78 15.40 6.69 -3.40
N GLN A 79 15.74 5.40 -3.53
CA GLN A 79 14.92 4.41 -4.20
C GLN A 79 14.05 3.67 -3.18
N GLY A 80 12.75 4.01 -3.14
CA GLY A 80 11.75 3.45 -2.23
C GLY A 80 11.48 1.95 -2.42
N LEU A 81 10.56 1.41 -1.62
CA LEU A 81 10.22 -0.02 -1.62
C LEU A 81 9.48 -0.44 -2.89
N TYR A 82 8.64 0.44 -3.44
CA TYR A 82 7.88 0.20 -4.67
C TYR A 82 8.64 0.60 -5.94
N CYS A 83 9.75 1.34 -5.81
CA CYS A 83 10.56 1.78 -6.93
C CYS A 83 11.69 0.78 -7.22
N ASP A 84 11.56 0.05 -8.32
CA ASP A 84 12.60 -0.88 -8.81
C ASP A 84 13.55 -0.22 -9.81
N PHE A 85 13.12 0.89 -10.43
CA PHE A 85 13.88 1.61 -11.44
C PHE A 85 14.23 3.03 -10.96
N HIS A 86 15.14 3.69 -11.66
CA HIS A 86 15.56 5.07 -11.34
C HIS A 86 15.60 5.91 -12.62
N ILE A 87 15.02 7.11 -12.61
CA ILE A 87 14.80 7.92 -13.82
C ILE A 87 16.09 8.27 -14.56
N ASP A 88 17.21 8.39 -13.86
CA ASP A 88 18.52 8.68 -14.47
C ASP A 88 19.17 7.46 -15.13
N ASN A 89 18.62 6.25 -14.90
CA ASN A 89 19.14 4.98 -15.39
C ASN A 89 18.19 4.37 -16.43
N ILE A 90 17.85 5.12 -17.47
CA ILE A 90 16.92 4.67 -18.52
C ILE A 90 17.43 3.41 -19.22
N HIS A 91 18.75 3.30 -19.41
CA HIS A 91 19.40 2.13 -20.03
C HIS A 91 19.05 0.82 -19.29
N ASP A 92 19.16 0.83 -17.95
CA ASP A 92 18.84 -0.34 -17.12
C ASP A 92 17.37 -0.76 -17.27
N MET A 93 16.46 0.20 -17.48
CA MET A 93 15.04 -0.10 -17.70
C MET A 93 14.80 -0.76 -19.07
N ILE A 94 15.48 -0.27 -20.10
CA ILE A 94 15.39 -0.80 -21.47
C ILE A 94 15.98 -2.22 -21.51
N ASP A 95 17.16 -2.41 -20.93
CA ASP A 95 17.81 -3.73 -20.85
C ASP A 95 16.91 -4.72 -20.13
N ALA A 96 16.31 -4.29 -19.00
CA ALA A 96 15.37 -5.12 -18.28
C ALA A 96 14.17 -5.53 -19.15
N ALA A 97 13.62 -4.58 -19.92
CA ALA A 97 12.48 -4.81 -20.80
C ALA A 97 12.80 -5.72 -22.00
N THR A 98 14.03 -5.68 -22.52
CA THR A 98 14.43 -6.40 -23.74
C THR A 98 15.05 -7.77 -23.47
N MET A 99 15.76 -7.94 -22.35
CA MET A 99 16.50 -9.18 -22.03
C MET A 99 15.73 -10.19 -21.16
N GLU A 100 14.40 -10.07 -21.07
CA GLU A 100 13.55 -10.92 -20.19
C GLU A 100 14.04 -10.95 -18.71
N GLN A 101 14.62 -9.84 -18.24
CA GLN A 101 15.11 -9.72 -16.86
C GLN A 101 14.04 -9.23 -15.87
N ILE A 102 12.79 -9.09 -16.33
CA ILE A 102 11.68 -8.61 -15.50
C ILE A 102 10.88 -9.77 -14.94
N GLU A 103 10.73 -9.78 -13.63
CA GLU A 103 9.78 -10.61 -12.91
C GLU A 103 8.53 -9.80 -12.54
N VAL A 104 7.41 -10.49 -12.32
CA VAL A 104 6.19 -9.86 -11.79
C VAL A 104 6.02 -10.24 -10.33
N ARG A 105 6.15 -9.24 -9.44
CA ARG A 105 5.75 -9.35 -8.04
C ARG A 105 4.25 -9.07 -7.90
N ARG A 106 3.62 -9.70 -6.92
CA ARG A 106 2.19 -9.55 -6.62
C ARG A 106 2.03 -9.15 -5.16
N TYR A 107 1.59 -7.94 -4.91
CA TYR A 107 1.36 -7.46 -3.55
C TYR A 107 -0.12 -7.55 -3.19
N PRO A 108 -0.46 -8.13 -2.02
CA PRO A 108 -1.83 -8.13 -1.54
C PRO A 108 -2.29 -6.72 -1.18
N THR A 109 -3.60 -6.49 -1.30
CA THR A 109 -4.25 -5.29 -0.79
C THR A 109 -5.12 -5.65 0.40
N ILE A 110 -5.32 -4.71 1.32
CA ILE A 110 -6.34 -4.83 2.36
C ILE A 110 -7.68 -4.44 1.74
N GLU A 111 -8.74 -5.15 2.12
CA GLU A 111 -10.11 -4.75 1.85
C GLU A 111 -10.76 -4.35 3.17
N VAL A 112 -11.34 -3.15 3.20
CA VAL A 112 -11.96 -2.56 4.39
C VAL A 112 -13.40 -2.22 4.08
N ASN A 113 -14.33 -2.74 4.86
CA ASN A 113 -15.75 -2.43 4.77
C ASN A 113 -16.18 -1.73 6.06
N ILE A 114 -16.83 -0.58 5.94
CA ILE A 114 -17.31 0.22 7.07
C ILE A 114 -18.84 0.13 7.04
N ASP A 115 -19.45 -0.35 8.12
CA ASP A 115 -20.91 -0.42 8.30
C ASP A 115 -21.72 -1.05 7.14
N GLY A 116 -21.11 -1.98 6.39
CA GLY A 116 -21.76 -2.63 5.26
C GLY A 116 -21.79 -1.81 3.97
N GLU A 117 -21.11 -0.66 3.94
CA GLU A 117 -21.02 0.20 2.75
C GLU A 117 -20.04 -0.34 1.68
N ALA A 118 -19.69 0.48 0.69
CA ALA A 118 -18.73 0.09 -0.33
C ALA A 118 -17.33 -0.17 0.26
N SER A 119 -16.73 -1.31 -0.11
CA SER A 119 -15.39 -1.65 0.36
C SER A 119 -14.33 -0.73 -0.24
N PHE A 120 -13.42 -0.28 0.62
CA PHE A 120 -12.22 0.44 0.26
C PHE A 120 -11.00 -0.48 0.20
N ARG A 121 -9.93 -0.01 -0.42
CA ARG A 121 -8.68 -0.75 -0.58
C ARG A 121 -7.48 0.12 -0.25
N CYS A 122 -6.46 -0.51 0.34
CA CYS A 122 -5.14 0.07 0.55
C CYS A 122 -4.05 -0.97 0.29
N LEU A 123 -2.86 -0.50 -0.09
CA LEU A 123 -1.71 -1.33 -0.42
C LEU A 123 -0.73 -1.47 0.75
N ASN A 124 -0.56 -0.42 1.54
CA ASN A 124 0.24 -0.42 2.76
C ASN A 124 -0.61 -0.75 3.98
N GLU A 125 -1.43 0.19 4.43
CA GLU A 125 -2.15 0.06 5.69
C GLU A 125 -3.52 0.75 5.69
N PHE A 126 -4.39 0.23 6.54
CA PHE A 126 -5.55 0.92 7.06
C PHE A 126 -5.26 1.36 8.49
N THR A 127 -5.66 2.59 8.82
CA THR A 127 -5.52 3.14 10.17
C THR A 127 -6.86 3.65 10.64
N ILE A 128 -7.17 3.42 11.91
CA ILE A 128 -8.34 3.97 12.57
C ILE A 128 -7.91 4.52 13.92
N ARG A 129 -8.24 5.78 14.17
CA ARG A 129 -7.77 6.55 15.33
C ARG A 129 -8.90 7.37 15.93
N SER A 130 -8.71 7.78 17.17
CA SER A 130 -9.58 8.75 17.83
C SER A 130 -9.80 10.00 16.96
N GLY A 131 -11.05 10.42 16.80
CA GLY A 131 -11.40 11.66 16.09
C GLY A 131 -11.29 12.92 16.96
N ILE A 132 -11.17 12.73 18.27
CA ILE A 132 -11.17 13.78 19.30
C ILE A 132 -10.07 13.53 20.34
N ILE A 133 -9.88 14.45 21.29
CA ILE A 133 -8.93 14.27 22.40
C ILE A 133 -9.57 13.40 23.48
N LYS A 134 -9.75 12.12 23.18
CA LYS A 134 -10.32 11.09 24.07
C LYS A 134 -9.72 9.72 23.72
N THR A 135 -9.59 8.84 24.72
CA THR A 135 -9.25 7.43 24.48
C THR A 135 -10.28 6.80 23.55
N PHE A 136 -9.80 6.15 22.50
CA PHE A 136 -10.63 5.41 21.56
C PHE A 136 -10.78 3.97 22.02
N VAL A 137 -12.01 3.47 22.00
CA VAL A 137 -12.38 2.16 22.55
C VAL A 137 -12.99 1.32 21.45
N MET A 138 -12.41 0.14 21.21
CA MET A 138 -12.89 -0.80 20.20
C MET A 138 -12.87 -2.22 20.73
N GLU A 139 -13.89 -2.99 20.41
CA GLU A 139 -13.83 -4.44 20.56
C GLU A 139 -13.24 -5.06 19.30
N VAL A 140 -12.20 -5.88 19.47
CA VAL A 140 -11.47 -6.54 18.39
C VAL A 140 -11.94 -7.98 18.31
N PHE A 141 -12.41 -8.39 17.14
CA PHE A 141 -12.87 -9.75 16.86
C PHE A 141 -12.02 -10.39 15.77
N ILE A 142 -11.66 -11.66 15.94
CA ILE A 142 -10.97 -12.48 14.94
C ILE A 142 -11.88 -13.67 14.62
N ASP A 143 -12.38 -13.73 13.39
CA ASP A 143 -13.38 -14.73 12.96
C ASP A 143 -14.57 -14.87 13.92
N GLY A 144 -15.04 -13.74 14.45
CA GLY A 144 -16.17 -13.69 15.38
C GLY A 144 -15.82 -14.02 16.85
N LEU A 145 -14.60 -14.46 17.15
CA LEU A 145 -14.11 -14.57 18.52
C LEU A 145 -13.76 -13.17 19.05
N HIS A 146 -14.35 -12.75 20.16
CA HIS A 146 -13.91 -11.56 20.90
C HIS A 146 -12.48 -11.80 21.41
N PHE A 147 -11.53 -11.05 20.86
CA PHE A 147 -10.11 -11.20 21.16
C PHE A 147 -9.69 -10.25 22.29
N GLU A 148 -10.00 -8.97 22.16
CA GLU A 148 -9.74 -7.97 23.19
C GLU A 148 -10.68 -6.76 23.08
N THR A 149 -10.70 -5.95 24.13
CA THR A 149 -11.25 -4.58 24.06
C THR A 149 -10.09 -3.60 24.10
N PHE A 150 -9.70 -3.12 22.93
CA PHE A 150 -8.66 -2.11 22.77
C PHE A 150 -9.09 -0.77 23.37
N ARG A 151 -8.17 -0.11 24.07
CA ARG A 151 -8.29 1.26 24.55
C ARG A 151 -6.98 1.98 24.29
N GLY A 152 -6.99 3.07 23.51
CA GLY A 152 -5.78 3.82 23.19
C GLY A 152 -6.01 4.89 22.14
N ASP A 153 -5.00 5.18 21.34
CA ASP A 153 -5.10 6.18 20.26
C ASP A 153 -5.69 5.61 18.96
N GLY A 154 -5.57 4.29 18.74
CA GLY A 154 -6.05 3.63 17.53
C GLY A 154 -5.30 2.33 17.18
N LEU A 155 -5.59 1.81 16.00
CA LEU A 155 -4.97 0.61 15.44
C LEU A 155 -4.42 0.87 14.03
N VAL A 156 -3.34 0.19 13.69
CA VAL A 156 -2.76 0.12 12.33
C VAL A 156 -2.86 -1.32 11.85
N ILE A 157 -3.48 -1.52 10.69
CA ILE A 157 -3.62 -2.83 10.05
C ILE A 157 -2.85 -2.76 8.74
N ALA A 158 -1.75 -3.50 8.63
CA ALA A 158 -0.81 -3.41 7.52
C ALA A 158 -0.70 -4.70 6.71
N THR A 159 -0.48 -4.57 5.40
CA THR A 159 -0.02 -5.65 4.54
C THR A 159 1.45 -5.99 4.83
N PRO A 160 1.98 -7.10 4.29
CA PRO A 160 3.39 -7.41 4.41
C PRO A 160 4.29 -6.31 3.84
N THR A 161 3.92 -5.71 2.71
CA THR A 161 4.68 -4.57 2.15
C THR A 161 4.50 -3.29 2.95
N GLY A 162 3.30 -3.04 3.47
CA GLY A 162 3.03 -1.92 4.39
C GLY A 162 3.76 -2.03 5.73
N SER A 163 4.25 -3.22 6.08
CA SER A 163 4.97 -3.46 7.33
C SER A 163 6.20 -2.57 7.50
N THR A 164 6.83 -2.12 6.40
CA THR A 164 7.98 -1.21 6.39
C THR A 164 7.61 0.28 6.47
N ALA A 165 6.32 0.61 6.34
CA ALA A 165 5.79 1.98 6.35
C ALA A 165 5.38 2.39 7.77
N TYR A 166 4.15 2.86 7.99
CA TYR A 166 3.73 3.38 9.29
C TYR A 166 3.83 2.31 10.39
N ASN A 167 3.52 1.06 10.05
CA ASN A 167 3.61 -0.08 10.95
C ASN A 167 5.00 -0.22 11.61
N LYS A 168 6.09 -0.05 10.85
CA LYS A 168 7.46 -0.09 11.40
C LYS A 168 7.70 1.04 12.41
N SER A 169 7.16 2.23 12.17
CA SER A 169 7.30 3.39 13.05
C SER A 169 6.61 3.20 14.40
N VAL A 170 5.59 2.33 14.46
CA VAL A 170 4.85 2.01 15.68
C VAL A 170 5.24 0.64 16.24
N SER A 171 6.48 0.22 15.98
CA SER A 171 7.10 -1.02 16.50
C SER A 171 6.50 -2.33 15.98
N GLY A 172 5.75 -2.29 14.89
CA GLY A 172 5.37 -3.50 14.15
C GLY A 172 6.59 -4.15 13.47
N ALA A 173 6.53 -5.46 13.27
CA ALA A 173 7.55 -6.25 12.60
C ALA A 173 7.61 -5.92 11.10
N VAL A 174 8.80 -5.97 10.50
CA VAL A 174 8.96 -6.02 9.04
C VAL A 174 8.67 -7.45 8.58
N VAL A 175 7.73 -7.60 7.65
CA VAL A 175 7.20 -8.90 7.21
C VAL A 175 7.62 -9.16 5.76
N ASP A 176 8.08 -10.38 5.49
CA ASP A 176 8.40 -10.82 4.14
C ASP A 176 7.11 -10.87 3.27
N PRO A 177 7.06 -10.20 2.11
CA PRO A 177 5.89 -10.20 1.23
C PRO A 177 5.46 -11.56 0.69
N LEU A 178 6.30 -12.60 0.81
CA LEU A 178 5.90 -13.97 0.49
C LEU A 178 4.93 -14.57 1.50
N LEU A 179 4.78 -13.96 2.69
CA LEU A 179 3.81 -14.37 3.70
C LEU A 179 2.49 -13.60 3.50
N PRO A 180 1.42 -14.23 3.01
CA PRO A 180 0.13 -13.56 2.88
C PRO A 180 -0.52 -13.43 4.26
N CYS A 181 -0.45 -12.23 4.83
CA CYS A 181 -0.98 -11.95 6.15
C CYS A 181 -1.42 -10.49 6.33
N LEU A 182 -2.15 -10.23 7.40
CA LEU A 182 -2.34 -8.89 7.97
C LEU A 182 -1.53 -8.79 9.26
N GLN A 183 -0.95 -7.63 9.52
CA GLN A 183 -0.37 -7.33 10.82
C GLN A 183 -1.18 -6.22 11.49
N VAL A 184 -1.56 -6.43 12.75
CA VAL A 184 -2.29 -5.48 13.58
C VAL A 184 -1.34 -4.95 14.63
N THR A 185 -1.23 -3.62 14.72
CA THR A 185 -0.37 -2.93 15.67
C THR A 185 -1.15 -1.86 16.42
N GLU A 186 -0.97 -1.84 17.74
CA GLU A 186 -1.63 -0.91 18.65
C GLU A 186 -0.95 0.47 18.64
N LEU A 187 -1.76 1.53 18.75
CA LEU A 187 -1.27 2.89 18.97
C LEU A 187 -1.56 3.31 20.41
N ALA A 188 -0.50 3.47 21.21
CA ALA A 188 -0.55 3.99 22.58
C ALA A 188 -1.66 3.37 23.43
N SER A 189 -1.66 2.04 23.56
CA SER A 189 -2.67 1.34 24.34
C SER A 189 -2.58 1.61 25.84
N LEU A 190 -3.73 1.79 26.45
CA LEU A 190 -3.90 1.97 27.87
C LEU A 190 -3.94 0.60 28.57
N ASN A 191 -2.93 0.33 29.39
CA ASN A 191 -2.83 -0.90 30.16
C ASN A 191 -2.72 -0.58 31.67
N ASN A 192 -3.65 -1.11 32.47
CA ASN A 192 -3.68 -0.96 33.93
C ASN A 192 -4.39 -2.16 34.59
N ASN A 193 -4.79 -2.05 35.87
CA ASN A 193 -5.45 -3.15 36.59
C ASN A 193 -6.87 -3.46 36.10
N THR A 194 -7.49 -2.55 35.35
CA THR A 194 -8.85 -2.68 34.82
C THR A 194 -8.85 -3.00 33.33
N TYR A 195 -7.90 -2.45 32.58
CA TYR A 195 -7.83 -2.56 31.13
C TYR A 195 -6.55 -3.27 30.71
N ARG A 196 -6.69 -4.25 29.82
CA ARG A 196 -5.57 -4.93 29.18
C ARG A 196 -5.81 -5.11 27.69
N THR A 197 -4.73 -4.97 26.93
CA THR A 197 -4.62 -5.38 25.53
C THR A 197 -3.47 -6.38 25.41
N LEU A 198 -3.29 -6.99 24.23
CA LEU A 198 -2.15 -7.85 23.97
C LEU A 198 -0.83 -7.07 24.05
N GLY A 199 -0.82 -5.81 23.58
CA GLY A 199 0.32 -4.89 23.57
C GLY A 199 1.37 -5.22 22.50
N SER A 200 1.58 -6.49 22.19
CA SER A 200 2.44 -6.92 21.09
C SER A 200 1.71 -6.82 19.75
N PRO A 201 2.37 -6.36 18.67
CA PRO A 201 1.84 -6.53 17.32
C PRO A 201 1.58 -8.01 17.04
N PHE A 202 0.49 -8.31 16.35
CA PHE A 202 0.14 -9.69 15.99
C PHE A 202 -0.16 -9.83 14.51
N ILE A 203 0.12 -11.03 13.99
CA ILE A 203 -0.01 -11.35 12.58
C ILE A 203 -1.15 -12.36 12.39
N LEU A 204 -2.07 -12.04 11.49
CA LEU A 204 -3.18 -12.88 11.09
C LEU A 204 -2.91 -13.45 9.69
N SER A 205 -3.16 -14.74 9.48
CA SER A 205 -3.10 -15.31 8.13
C SER A 205 -4.13 -14.64 7.21
N ALA A 206 -3.88 -14.69 5.90
CA ALA A 206 -4.78 -14.11 4.90
C ALA A 206 -6.23 -14.64 4.92
N GLU A 207 -6.47 -15.78 5.56
CA GLU A 207 -7.79 -16.42 5.65
C GLU A 207 -8.64 -15.87 6.80
N ARG A 208 -8.05 -15.11 7.72
CA ARG A 208 -8.72 -14.56 8.89
C ARG A 208 -9.45 -13.27 8.55
N ASN A 209 -10.62 -13.08 9.14
CA ASN A 209 -11.35 -11.82 9.14
C ASN A 209 -11.13 -11.11 10.47
N LEU A 210 -10.72 -9.85 10.39
CA LEU A 210 -10.60 -8.95 11.53
C LEU A 210 -11.82 -8.03 11.53
N GLN A 211 -12.52 -7.94 12.64
CA GLN A 211 -13.63 -7.02 12.82
C GLN A 211 -13.36 -6.11 14.01
N LEU A 212 -13.56 -4.82 13.83
CA LEU A 212 -13.47 -3.81 14.86
C LEU A 212 -14.88 -3.29 15.12
N LYS A 213 -15.36 -3.34 16.36
CA LYS A 213 -16.59 -2.65 16.76
C LYS A 213 -16.24 -1.43 17.59
N VAL A 214 -16.61 -0.25 17.10
CA VAL A 214 -16.36 1.01 17.80
C VAL A 214 -17.38 1.14 18.93
N VAL A 215 -16.89 1.35 20.15
CA VAL A 215 -17.77 1.57 21.30
C VAL A 215 -18.33 2.99 21.21
N GLN A 216 -19.66 3.09 21.15
CA GLN A 216 -20.38 4.35 20.96
C GLN A 216 -20.48 5.12 22.27
N ASP A 217 -19.42 5.87 22.59
CA ASP A 217 -19.29 6.64 23.83
C ASP A 217 -19.06 8.15 23.59
N GLY A 218 -19.37 8.61 22.36
CA GLY A 218 -19.15 9.98 21.90
C GLY A 218 -17.87 10.17 21.10
N ASN A 219 -17.12 9.09 20.81
CA ASN A 219 -15.99 9.08 19.88
C ASN A 219 -16.33 8.27 18.62
N ASP A 220 -17.52 8.53 18.10
CA ASP A 220 -18.22 7.70 17.12
C ASP A 220 -17.82 8.06 15.69
N TYR A 221 -16.98 9.09 15.52
CA TYR A 221 -16.50 9.65 14.26
C TYR A 221 -14.97 9.59 14.19
N PRO A 222 -14.38 8.38 14.06
CA PRO A 222 -12.94 8.22 14.11
C PRO A 222 -12.24 8.84 12.88
N SER A 223 -10.98 9.20 13.08
CA SER A 223 -10.09 9.54 11.97
C SER A 223 -9.59 8.26 11.32
N MET A 224 -9.83 8.09 10.03
CA MET A 224 -9.46 6.90 9.27
C MET A 224 -8.55 7.24 8.10
N GLY A 225 -7.49 6.46 7.94
CA GLY A 225 -6.51 6.62 6.87
C GLY A 225 -6.33 5.34 6.06
N MET A 226 -6.13 5.48 4.76
CA MET A 226 -5.84 4.42 3.80
C MET A 226 -4.67 4.84 2.95
N ASP A 227 -3.53 4.18 3.13
CA ASP A 227 -2.27 4.59 2.53
C ASP A 227 -1.97 6.08 2.80
N ASN A 228 -2.00 6.91 1.76
CA ASN A 228 -1.67 8.33 1.80
C ASN A 228 -2.91 9.24 1.84
N GLU A 229 -4.09 8.70 2.13
CA GLU A 229 -5.36 9.42 2.03
C GLU A 229 -6.23 9.23 3.26
N ALA A 230 -6.84 10.32 3.72
CA ALA A 230 -7.85 10.27 4.77
C ALA A 230 -9.20 9.91 4.17
N LEU A 231 -9.96 9.07 4.87
CA LEU A 231 -11.38 8.90 4.58
C LEU A 231 -12.18 10.09 5.09
N SER A 232 -13.35 10.31 4.50
CA SER A 232 -14.31 11.28 4.99
C SER A 232 -14.72 10.95 6.42
N VAL A 233 -14.87 12.00 7.23
CA VAL A 233 -15.42 11.90 8.59
C VAL A 233 -16.84 11.36 8.48
N GLN A 234 -17.09 10.24 9.15
CA GLN A 234 -18.37 9.56 9.15
C GLN A 234 -18.57 8.86 10.49
N HIS A 235 -19.82 8.60 10.83
CA HIS A 235 -20.16 7.74 11.96
C HIS A 235 -19.72 6.31 11.65
N VAL A 236 -19.11 5.63 12.63
CA VAL A 236 -18.63 4.26 12.47
C VAL A 236 -19.09 3.41 13.63
N GLU A 237 -19.83 2.33 13.35
CA GLU A 237 -20.15 1.29 14.34
C GLU A 237 -19.21 0.10 14.22
N LYS A 238 -18.88 -0.29 12.99
CA LYS A 238 -18.17 -1.52 12.68
C LYS A 238 -17.27 -1.37 11.45
N VAL A 239 -16.09 -1.97 11.53
CA VAL A 239 -15.15 -2.09 10.43
C VAL A 239 -14.76 -3.55 10.24
N ASP A 240 -15.04 -4.11 9.07
CA ASP A 240 -14.63 -5.44 8.65
C ASP A 240 -13.39 -5.34 7.75
N ILE A 241 -12.34 -6.08 8.09
CA ILE A 241 -11.03 -6.00 7.48
C ILE A 241 -10.54 -7.41 7.12
N LYS A 242 -10.09 -7.59 5.88
CA LYS A 242 -9.49 -8.83 5.40
C LYS A 242 -8.39 -8.56 4.39
N LEU A 243 -7.53 -9.54 4.15
CA LEU A 243 -6.62 -9.50 3.01
C LEU A 243 -7.43 -9.76 1.73
N GLY A 244 -7.55 -8.76 0.87
CA GLY A 244 -8.32 -8.87 -0.37
C GLY A 244 -7.70 -9.87 -1.37
N GLU A 245 -8.50 -10.35 -2.30
CA GLU A 245 -8.04 -11.26 -3.37
C GLU A 245 -7.24 -10.53 -4.46
N GLN A 246 -7.48 -9.23 -4.60
CA GLN A 246 -6.77 -8.40 -5.57
C GLN A 246 -5.27 -8.33 -5.24
N ARG A 247 -4.47 -8.32 -6.32
CA ARG A 247 -3.02 -8.27 -6.24
C ARG A 247 -2.51 -7.17 -7.16
N ILE A 248 -1.76 -6.22 -6.59
CA ILE A 248 -1.05 -5.23 -7.41
C ILE A 248 0.17 -5.91 -8.02
N LYS A 249 0.17 -6.03 -9.34
CA LYS A 249 1.26 -6.61 -10.10
C LYS A 249 2.32 -5.55 -10.36
N THR A 250 3.53 -5.75 -9.87
CA THR A 250 4.64 -4.81 -10.08
C THR A 250 5.77 -5.44 -10.86
N LEU A 251 6.40 -4.67 -11.75
CA LEU A 251 7.63 -5.08 -12.40
C LEU A 251 8.77 -5.10 -11.37
N LYS A 252 9.62 -6.12 -11.44
CA LYS A 252 10.77 -6.35 -10.56
C LYS A 252 12.01 -6.65 -11.38
N LEU A 253 13.15 -6.07 -11.00
CA LEU A 253 14.48 -6.54 -11.42
C LEU A 253 14.89 -7.79 -10.63
N LYS A 254 15.48 -8.80 -11.29
CA LYS A 254 15.88 -10.07 -10.64
C LYS A 254 16.78 -9.88 -9.42
N ASN A 255 17.68 -8.89 -9.45
CA ASN A 255 18.65 -8.53 -8.41
C ASN A 255 18.15 -7.42 -7.45
N ASN A 256 16.84 -7.32 -7.23
CA ASN A 256 16.27 -6.35 -6.27
C ASN A 256 15.15 -6.98 -5.42
N SER A 257 15.50 -8.03 -4.69
CA SER A 257 14.66 -8.71 -3.69
C SER A 257 14.13 -7.75 -2.63
N PHE A 258 13.12 -8.19 -1.87
CA PHE A 258 12.55 -7.36 -0.80
C PHE A 258 13.60 -6.98 0.26
N TRP A 259 14.42 -7.93 0.70
CA TRP A 259 15.44 -7.68 1.74
C TRP A 259 16.59 -6.79 1.25
N GLU A 260 16.93 -6.83 -0.03
CA GLU A 260 17.88 -5.85 -0.61
C GLU A 260 17.31 -4.43 -0.54
N LYS A 261 16.02 -4.25 -0.82
CA LYS A 261 15.35 -2.96 -0.67
C LYS A 261 15.29 -2.50 0.79
N VAL A 262 14.91 -3.39 1.71
CA VAL A 262 14.89 -3.09 3.16
C VAL A 262 16.27 -2.67 3.64
N LYS A 263 17.33 -3.41 3.27
CA LYS A 263 18.71 -3.05 3.60
C LYS A 263 19.05 -1.65 3.06
N ARG A 264 18.84 -1.40 1.77
CA ARG A 264 19.12 -0.10 1.13
C ARG A 264 18.38 1.07 1.79
N THR A 265 17.16 0.84 2.29
CA THR A 265 16.32 1.91 2.85
C THR A 265 16.63 2.21 4.33
N PHE A 266 17.06 1.22 5.11
CA PHE A 266 17.14 1.37 6.57
C PHE A 266 18.52 1.12 7.18
N LEU A 267 19.50 0.62 6.42
CA LEU A 267 20.84 0.25 6.88
C LEU A 267 21.92 0.89 6.00
#